data_AF-A0A7M3YJC6-F1
#
_entry.id   AF-A0A7M3YJC6-F1
#
_cell.length_a   1.000
_cell.length_b   1.000
_cell.length_c   1.000
_cell.angle_alpha   90.00
_cell.angle_beta   90.00
_cell.angle_gamma   90.00
#
_symmetry.space_group_name_H-M   'P 1'
#
loop_
_entity.id
_entity.type
_entity.pdbx_description
1 polymer ?
#
loop_
_entity_poly.entity_id
_entity_poly.type
_entity_poly.pdbx_seq_one_letter_code
_entity_poly.pdbx_strand_id
1 'polypeptide(L)'
;MSSDNLLTPQQAREIQEQLFATYRQQTNRHVPVHLPRKDFWEMIKRLLTTLDLQIHDMIRKHGADLRVQNEQKRQANVRHIASELARRRMVAMMQHASSQSLRMATSVSDVATPLPPIDWQKADAAERALYNAIEKEMDKFKMTIGWREMQDGLRGEMEFVEATHKPGTMQLDDFTDEALTDRAPPALVFEDEKPEPMDAFDVDEEDRIAALEWDAYETPQNPSEHQQPEESAEPMSETSVQPTEGRHGAAMELAPSANATITDDWMNEDESVTEAESKIRIRILQSFEDPIATADGSELLLKAGDVHNLDETMATWLIESGTAEAAPL
;
A
#
# COMPACT_ATOMS: atom_id res chain seq x y z
N MET A 1 16.63 -19.08 44.91
CA MET A 1 17.05 -18.53 43.60
C MET A 1 17.19 -19.72 42.67
N SER A 2 16.12 -20.06 41.97
CA SER A 2 15.99 -21.34 41.25
C SER A 2 17.02 -21.42 40.12
N SER A 3 17.78 -22.51 40.11
CA SER A 3 18.75 -22.91 39.10
C SER A 3 18.17 -23.09 37.69
N ASP A 4 16.84 -23.08 37.55
CA ASP A 4 16.13 -23.29 36.27
C ASP A 4 16.26 -22.13 35.27
N ASN A 5 16.82 -20.99 35.69
CA ASN A 5 17.02 -19.83 34.82
C ASN A 5 18.42 -19.80 34.17
N LEU A 6 19.33 -20.68 34.59
CA LEU A 6 20.72 -20.70 34.10
C LEU A 6 20.89 -21.76 33.03
N LEU A 7 21.38 -21.34 31.87
CA LEU A 7 21.69 -22.26 30.77
C LEU A 7 23.02 -22.96 31.03
N THR A 8 23.11 -24.24 30.66
CA THR A 8 24.40 -24.94 30.64
C THR A 8 25.33 -24.26 29.62
N PRO A 9 26.66 -24.29 29.79
CA PRO A 9 27.58 -23.62 28.88
C PRO A 9 27.50 -24.14 27.44
N GLN A 10 27.10 -25.40 27.26
CA GLN A 10 26.87 -25.99 25.95
C GLN A 10 25.59 -25.45 25.31
N GLN A 11 24.47 -25.43 26.05
CA GLN A 11 23.21 -24.85 25.57
C GLN A 11 23.36 -23.35 25.26
N ALA A 12 24.14 -22.62 26.05
CA ALA A 12 24.42 -21.21 25.81
C ALA A 12 25.14 -20.96 24.47
N ARG A 13 26.07 -21.85 24.08
CA ARG A 13 26.74 -21.79 22.78
C ARG A 13 25.80 -22.13 21.64
N GLU A 14 24.97 -23.17 21.80
CA GLU A 14 23.99 -23.59 20.80
C GLU A 14 22.97 -22.48 20.52
N ILE A 15 22.42 -21.84 21.56
CA ILE A 15 21.47 -20.72 21.41
C ILE A 15 22.15 -19.52 20.74
N GLN A 16 23.42 -19.25 21.06
CA GLN A 16 24.18 -18.19 20.40
C GLN A 16 24.37 -18.49 18.90
N GLU A 17 24.69 -19.73 18.55
CA GLU A 17 24.83 -20.13 17.14
C GLU A 17 23.50 -20.02 16.39
N GLN A 18 22.40 -20.42 17.02
CA GLN A 18 21.05 -20.23 16.48
C GLN A 18 20.74 -18.74 16.25
N LEU A 19 21.11 -17.85 17.18
CA LEU A 19 20.97 -16.41 17.00
C LEU A 19 21.76 -15.91 15.77
N PHE A 20 22.99 -16.38 15.59
CA PHE A 20 23.83 -15.93 14.48
C PHE A 20 23.36 -16.51 13.14
N ALA A 21 22.90 -17.75 13.12
CA ALA A 21 22.32 -18.38 11.94
C ALA A 21 21.04 -17.67 11.50
N THR A 22 20.12 -17.40 12.43
CA THR A 22 18.88 -16.66 12.14
C THR A 22 19.16 -15.22 11.70
N TYR A 23 20.13 -14.56 12.33
CA TYR A 23 20.59 -13.24 11.90
C TYR A 23 21.07 -13.23 10.44
N ARG A 24 21.97 -14.16 10.07
CA ARG A 24 22.46 -14.27 8.69
C ARG A 24 21.34 -14.55 7.69
N GLN A 25 20.37 -15.39 8.05
CA GLN A 25 19.22 -15.68 7.20
C GLN A 25 18.32 -14.46 7.01
N GLN A 26 18.19 -13.60 8.02
CA GLN A 26 17.36 -12.38 7.96
C GLN A 26 18.04 -11.24 7.20
N THR A 27 19.38 -11.16 7.18
CA THR A 27 20.11 -10.01 6.60
C THR A 27 19.69 -9.66 5.17
N ASN A 28 19.39 -10.67 4.35
CA ASN A 28 19.07 -10.50 2.92
C ASN A 28 17.58 -10.74 2.59
N ARG A 29 16.71 -10.90 3.59
CA ARG A 29 15.29 -11.25 3.36
C ARG A 29 14.35 -10.16 3.83
N HIS A 30 13.44 -9.75 2.94
CA HIS A 30 12.34 -8.81 3.21
C HIS A 30 11.14 -9.46 3.90
N VAL A 31 11.09 -10.79 3.93
CA VAL A 31 10.07 -11.55 4.66
C VAL A 31 10.64 -11.98 6.03
N PRO A 32 9.85 -11.91 7.11
CA PRO A 32 10.28 -12.41 8.42
C PRO A 32 10.69 -13.88 8.34
N VAL A 33 11.93 -14.20 8.73
CA VAL A 33 12.42 -15.57 8.78
C VAL A 33 11.75 -16.32 9.93
N HIS A 34 11.44 -17.59 9.73
CA HIS A 34 10.88 -18.42 10.80
C HIS A 34 11.89 -18.63 11.93
N LEU A 35 11.44 -18.43 13.16
CA LEU A 35 12.25 -18.71 14.33
C LEU A 35 12.42 -20.23 14.50
N PRO A 36 13.59 -20.70 14.95
CA PRO A 36 13.82 -22.12 15.20
C PRO A 36 13.07 -22.62 16.44
N ARG A 37 12.65 -21.72 17.34
CA ARG A 37 11.99 -22.02 18.61
C ARG A 37 10.90 -20.98 18.89
N LYS A 38 9.84 -21.41 19.59
CA LYS A 38 8.74 -20.53 20.03
C LYS A 38 9.14 -19.60 21.17
N ASP A 39 10.12 -20.00 21.98
CA ASP A 39 10.61 -19.23 23.14
C ASP A 39 11.98 -18.58 22.83
N PHE A 40 12.21 -18.20 21.58
CA PHE A 40 13.52 -17.75 21.11
C PHE A 40 14.03 -16.52 21.87
N TRP A 41 13.18 -15.51 22.05
CA TRP A 41 13.55 -14.29 22.76
C TRP A 41 13.76 -14.53 24.25
N GLU A 42 12.99 -15.44 24.85
CA GLU A 42 13.21 -15.84 26.24
C GLU A 42 14.58 -16.54 26.41
N MET A 43 14.94 -17.42 25.48
CA MET A 43 16.24 -18.11 25.49
C MET A 43 17.41 -17.13 25.30
N ILE A 44 17.26 -16.10 24.46
CA ILE A 44 18.27 -15.04 24.32
C ILE A 44 18.42 -14.24 25.62
N LYS A 45 17.31 -13.90 26.28
CA LYS A 45 17.34 -13.22 27.59
C LYS A 45 18.04 -14.07 28.65
N ARG A 46 17.74 -15.38 28.70
CA ARG A 46 18.43 -16.34 29.58
C ARG A 46 19.91 -16.46 29.25
N LEU A 47 20.27 -16.46 27.96
CA LEU A 47 21.67 -16.46 27.49
C LEU A 47 22.41 -15.21 27.98
N LEU A 48 21.87 -14.02 27.75
CA LEU A 48 22.48 -12.76 28.18
C LEU A 48 22.67 -12.72 29.71
N THR A 49 21.66 -13.16 30.46
CA THR A 49 21.72 -13.26 31.93
C THR A 49 22.81 -14.24 32.38
N THR A 50 22.94 -15.39 31.69
CA THR A 50 23.98 -16.38 31.97
C THR A 50 25.37 -15.80 31.70
N LEU A 51 25.55 -15.04 30.61
CA LEU A 51 26.80 -14.35 30.30
C LEU A 51 27.13 -13.26 31.32
N ASP A 52 26.14 -12.46 31.75
CA ASP A 52 26.31 -11.47 32.81
C ASP A 52 26.82 -12.14 34.09
N LEU A 53 26.21 -13.24 34.52
CA LEU A 53 26.64 -13.95 35.73
C LEU A 53 28.03 -14.59 35.60
N GLN A 54 28.37 -15.13 34.43
CA GLN A 54 29.71 -15.65 34.15
C GLN A 54 30.76 -14.54 34.24
N ILE A 55 30.48 -13.36 33.67
CA ILE A 55 31.37 -12.19 33.76
C ILE A 55 31.55 -11.76 35.22
N HIS A 56 30.46 -11.66 36.00
CA HIS A 56 30.55 -11.30 37.42
C HIS A 56 31.31 -12.35 38.25
N ASP A 57 31.15 -13.64 37.97
CA ASP A 57 31.89 -14.70 38.65
C ASP A 57 33.39 -14.66 38.32
N MET A 58 33.73 -14.43 37.05
CA MET A 58 35.12 -14.28 36.60
C MET A 58 35.79 -13.05 37.23
N ILE A 59 35.08 -11.92 37.32
CA ILE A 59 35.58 -10.70 37.98
C ILE A 59 35.86 -10.98 39.47
N ARG A 60 34.96 -11.70 40.17
CA ARG A 60 35.15 -12.03 41.59
C ARG A 60 36.32 -12.99 41.84
N LYS A 61 36.54 -13.96 40.95
CA LYS A 61 37.56 -15.00 41.14
C LYS A 61 38.95 -14.59 40.66
N HIS A 62 39.05 -13.86 39.55
CA HIS A 62 40.32 -13.64 38.84
C HIS A 62 40.65 -12.16 38.60
N GLY A 63 39.79 -11.24 39.06
CA GLY A 63 39.96 -9.81 38.79
C GLY A 63 39.67 -9.44 37.33
N ALA A 64 39.99 -8.20 36.94
CA ALA A 64 39.77 -7.68 35.59
C ALA A 64 40.85 -8.18 34.61
N ASP A 65 40.83 -9.48 34.31
CA ASP A 65 41.74 -10.15 33.39
C ASP A 65 41.30 -10.01 31.91
N LEU A 66 42.19 -10.29 30.95
CA LEU A 66 41.92 -10.32 29.51
C LEU A 66 40.75 -11.24 29.16
N ARG A 67 40.57 -12.33 29.91
CA ARG A 67 39.43 -13.25 29.77
C ARG A 67 38.10 -12.58 30.04
N VAL A 68 38.02 -11.72 31.06
CA VAL A 68 36.82 -10.93 31.37
C VAL A 68 36.52 -9.96 30.23
N GLN A 69 37.55 -9.28 29.72
CA GLN A 69 37.38 -8.36 28.60
C GLN A 69 36.89 -9.08 27.33
N ASN A 70 37.39 -10.28 27.04
CA ASN A 70 36.92 -11.08 25.90
C ASN A 70 35.46 -11.51 26.07
N GLU A 71 35.04 -11.93 27.25
CA GLU A 71 33.63 -12.27 27.51
C GLU A 71 32.72 -11.03 27.48
N GLN A 72 33.19 -9.87 27.96
CA GLN A 72 32.47 -8.60 27.81
C GLN A 72 32.28 -8.22 26.34
N LYS A 73 33.32 -8.34 25.50
CA LYS A 73 33.22 -8.12 24.04
C LYS A 73 32.23 -9.11 23.41
N ARG A 74 32.30 -10.38 23.78
CA ARG A 74 31.36 -11.41 23.30
C ARG A 74 29.93 -11.05 23.68
N GLN A 75 29.68 -10.65 24.92
CA GLN A 75 28.37 -10.22 25.38
C GLN A 75 27.86 -8.99 24.63
N ALA A 76 28.71 -7.97 24.44
CA ALA A 76 28.35 -6.78 23.67
C ALA A 76 27.95 -7.13 22.23
N ASN A 77 28.68 -8.06 21.60
CA ASN A 77 28.35 -8.55 20.26
C ASN A 77 27.01 -9.30 20.24
N VAL A 78 26.74 -10.19 21.20
CA VAL A 78 25.45 -10.89 21.31
C VAL A 78 24.29 -9.90 21.50
N ARG A 79 24.46 -8.88 22.37
CA ARG A 79 23.46 -7.81 22.54
C ARG A 79 23.23 -7.04 21.25
N HIS A 80 24.31 -6.67 20.54
CA HIS A 80 24.24 -5.97 19.26
C HIS A 80 23.48 -6.79 18.22
N ILE A 81 23.84 -8.05 18.02
CA ILE A 81 23.19 -8.94 17.03
C ILE A 81 21.73 -9.19 17.38
N ALA A 82 21.39 -9.35 18.66
CA ALA A 82 19.99 -9.49 19.09
C ALA A 82 19.16 -8.25 18.75
N SER A 83 19.68 -7.04 19.02
CA SER A 83 19.00 -5.77 18.66
C SER A 83 18.89 -5.58 17.16
N GLU A 84 19.95 -5.91 16.41
CA GLU A 84 19.98 -5.82 14.96
C GLU A 84 18.96 -6.79 14.31
N LEU A 85 18.90 -8.02 14.81
CA LEU A 85 17.91 -9.00 14.40
C LEU A 85 16.49 -8.51 14.68
N ALA A 86 16.22 -8.02 15.90
CA ALA A 86 14.90 -7.51 16.26
C ALA A 86 14.45 -6.38 15.32
N ARG A 87 15.35 -5.43 15.03
CA ARG A 87 15.07 -4.32 14.12
C ARG A 87 14.77 -4.79 12.69
N ARG A 88 15.61 -5.66 12.13
CA ARG A 88 15.40 -6.20 10.77
C ARG A 88 14.10 -6.99 10.66
N ARG A 89 13.78 -7.77 11.69
CA ARG A 89 12.50 -8.50 11.77
C ARG A 89 11.31 -7.56 11.83
N MET A 90 11.39 -6.49 12.61
CA MET A 90 10.32 -5.48 12.67
C MET A 90 10.11 -4.80 11.31
N VAL A 91 11.18 -4.42 10.62
CA VAL A 91 11.09 -3.86 9.26
C VAL A 91 10.47 -4.86 8.29
N ALA A 92 10.90 -6.13 8.31
CA ALA A 92 10.34 -7.18 7.47
C ALA A 92 8.85 -7.44 7.78
N MET A 93 8.45 -7.43 9.05
CA MET A 93 7.05 -7.58 9.46
C MET A 93 6.20 -6.40 9.00
N MET A 94 6.72 -5.18 9.12
CA MET A 94 6.04 -3.97 8.67
C MET A 94 5.91 -3.94 7.14
N GLN A 95 6.96 -4.31 6.41
CA GLN A 95 6.94 -4.42 4.95
C GLN A 95 5.96 -5.50 4.49
N HIS A 96 5.91 -6.64 5.18
CA HIS A 96 4.90 -7.65 4.91
C HIS A 96 3.48 -7.15 5.20
N ALA A 97 3.25 -6.54 6.36
CA ALA A 97 1.94 -6.02 6.75
C ALA A 97 1.46 -4.93 5.77
N SER A 98 2.33 -3.96 5.44
CA SER A 98 1.99 -2.89 4.50
C SER A 98 1.73 -3.43 3.11
N SER A 99 2.58 -4.32 2.61
CA SER A 99 2.38 -4.95 1.31
C SER A 99 1.19 -5.90 1.29
N GLN A 100 0.80 -6.52 2.40
CA GLN A 100 -0.40 -7.36 2.45
C GLN A 100 -1.68 -6.51 2.51
N SER A 101 -1.66 -5.40 3.23
CA SER A 101 -2.85 -4.61 3.53
C SER A 101 -3.15 -3.55 2.48
N LEU A 102 -2.13 -2.92 1.90
CA LEU A 102 -2.29 -1.85 0.90
C LEU A 102 -2.28 -2.36 -0.55
N ARG A 103 -2.40 -3.68 -0.76
CA ARG A 103 -2.54 -4.26 -2.11
C ARG A 103 -3.88 -3.88 -2.72
N MET A 104 -3.84 -3.37 -3.95
CA MET A 104 -5.01 -3.17 -4.80
C MET A 104 -5.49 -4.53 -5.32
N ALA A 105 -6.77 -4.85 -5.17
CA ALA A 105 -7.41 -5.85 -6.01
C ALA A 105 -7.74 -5.19 -7.36
N THR A 106 -6.81 -5.26 -8.31
CA THR A 106 -6.95 -4.63 -9.65
C THR A 106 -8.12 -5.19 -10.46
N SER A 107 -8.70 -6.34 -10.07
CA SER A 107 -9.83 -6.94 -10.76
C SER A 107 -10.70 -7.76 -9.79
N VAL A 108 -12.02 -7.71 -9.97
CA VAL A 108 -13.03 -8.49 -9.21
C VAL A 108 -12.85 -10.00 -9.43
N SER A 109 -12.18 -10.40 -10.52
CA SER A 109 -11.86 -11.80 -10.84
C SER A 109 -10.39 -12.15 -10.54
N ASP A 110 -9.53 -11.17 -10.27
CA ASP A 110 -8.13 -11.38 -9.93
C ASP A 110 -8.04 -11.37 -8.41
N VAL A 111 -8.22 -12.56 -7.83
CA VAL A 111 -7.87 -12.80 -6.43
C VAL A 111 -6.36 -12.55 -6.35
N ALA A 112 -5.99 -11.30 -6.02
CA ALA A 112 -4.61 -10.88 -5.90
C ALA A 112 -3.86 -11.97 -5.15
N THR A 113 -2.93 -12.63 -5.86
CA THR A 113 -2.23 -13.81 -5.31
C THR A 113 -1.74 -13.45 -3.90
N PRO A 114 -2.32 -14.06 -2.85
CA PRO A 114 -2.04 -13.64 -1.50
C PRO A 114 -0.54 -13.85 -1.28
N LEU A 115 0.13 -12.84 -0.69
CA LEU A 115 1.49 -13.07 -0.20
C LEU A 115 1.50 -14.36 0.63
N PRO A 116 2.55 -15.18 0.50
CA PRO A 116 2.66 -16.40 1.29
C PRO A 116 2.35 -16.08 2.75
N PRO A 117 1.29 -16.68 3.33
CA PRO A 117 0.89 -16.37 4.68
C PRO A 117 2.06 -16.70 5.61
N ILE A 118 2.36 -15.78 6.55
CA ILE A 118 3.42 -16.02 7.53
C ILE A 118 2.98 -17.20 8.42
N ASP A 119 3.84 -18.21 8.55
CA ASP A 119 3.61 -19.35 9.44
C ASP A 119 3.80 -18.96 10.91
N TRP A 120 2.78 -18.30 11.48
CA TRP A 120 2.79 -17.82 12.86
C TRP A 120 2.83 -18.93 13.91
N GLN A 121 2.58 -20.19 13.54
CA GLN A 121 2.62 -21.33 14.46
C GLN A 121 4.03 -21.58 15.04
N LYS A 122 5.08 -21.17 14.34
CA LYS A 122 6.48 -21.30 14.78
C LYS A 122 7.04 -20.02 15.39
N ALA A 123 6.32 -18.91 15.28
CA ALA A 123 6.75 -17.61 15.77
C ALA A 123 6.56 -17.46 17.30
N ASP A 124 7.33 -16.55 17.87
CA ASP A 124 7.26 -16.19 19.29
C ASP A 124 5.93 -15.51 19.62
N ALA A 125 5.46 -15.61 20.87
CA ALA A 125 4.21 -14.98 21.30
C ALA A 125 4.28 -13.44 21.24
N ALA A 126 5.44 -12.86 21.56
CA ALA A 126 5.64 -11.42 21.55
C ALA A 126 5.58 -10.83 20.13
N GLU A 127 6.15 -11.53 19.14
CA GLU A 127 6.12 -11.08 17.74
C GLU A 127 4.71 -11.15 17.16
N ARG A 128 3.94 -12.18 17.49
CA ARG A 128 2.53 -12.28 17.10
C ARG A 128 1.70 -11.13 17.66
N ALA A 129 1.91 -10.79 18.92
CA ALA A 129 1.22 -9.66 19.55
C ALA A 129 1.59 -8.33 18.88
N LEU A 130 2.87 -8.13 18.54
CA LEU A 130 3.34 -6.96 17.80
C LEU A 130 2.72 -6.87 16.40
N TYR A 131 2.70 -7.98 15.65
CA TYR A 131 2.13 -8.01 14.31
C TYR A 131 0.63 -7.66 14.33
N ASN A 132 -0.13 -8.26 15.24
CA ASN A 132 -1.54 -7.94 15.42
C ASN A 132 -1.77 -6.46 15.81
N ALA A 133 -0.82 -5.84 16.51
CA ALA A 133 -0.89 -4.41 16.81
C ALA A 133 -0.64 -3.55 15.56
N ILE A 134 0.36 -3.92 14.74
CA ILE A 134 0.66 -3.26 13.46
C ILE A 134 -0.54 -3.37 12.51
N GLU A 135 -1.17 -4.53 12.43
CA GLU A 135 -2.37 -4.76 11.61
C GLU A 135 -3.51 -3.82 12.03
N LYS A 136 -3.82 -3.74 13.33
CA LYS A 136 -4.84 -2.81 13.85
C LYS A 136 -4.52 -1.34 13.58
N GLU A 137 -3.26 -0.96 13.72
CA GLU A 137 -2.83 0.43 13.48
C GLU A 137 -2.91 0.79 12.00
N MET A 138 -2.61 -0.17 11.14
CA MET A 138 -2.75 -0.04 9.69
C MET A 138 -4.22 0.01 9.25
N ASP A 139 -5.11 -0.75 9.89
CA ASP A 139 -6.55 -0.65 9.66
C ASP A 139 -7.10 0.71 10.12
N LYS A 140 -6.64 1.21 11.27
CA LYS A 140 -6.97 2.56 11.73
C LYS A 140 -6.49 3.62 10.73
N PHE A 141 -5.27 3.46 10.20
CA PHE A 141 -4.73 4.32 9.16
C PHE A 141 -5.58 4.29 7.88
N LYS A 142 -5.99 3.11 7.43
CA LYS A 142 -6.90 2.94 6.28
C LYS A 142 -8.23 3.65 6.48
N MET A 143 -8.83 3.55 7.67
CA MET A 143 -10.09 4.24 7.98
C MET A 143 -9.90 5.76 8.00
N THR A 144 -8.78 6.24 8.54
CA THR A 144 -8.51 7.69 8.64
C THR A 144 -8.34 8.33 7.26
N ILE A 145 -7.77 7.60 6.30
CA ILE A 145 -7.52 8.09 4.94
C ILE A 145 -8.70 7.83 3.99
N GLY A 146 -9.73 7.08 4.42
CA GLY A 146 -10.77 6.63 3.48
C GLY A 146 -10.18 5.73 2.40
N TRP A 147 -9.23 4.87 2.76
CA TRP A 147 -8.49 4.05 1.80
C TRP A 147 -9.39 3.16 0.94
N ARG A 148 -10.55 2.74 1.43
CA ARG A 148 -11.56 2.00 0.64
C ARG A 148 -12.21 2.89 -0.40
N GLU A 149 -12.66 4.09 -0.02
CA GLU A 149 -13.24 5.08 -0.92
C GLU A 149 -12.25 5.48 -2.02
N MET A 150 -10.96 5.60 -1.68
CA MET A 150 -9.91 5.89 -2.65
C MET A 150 -9.63 4.72 -3.61
N GLN A 151 -9.76 3.47 -3.15
CA GLN A 151 -9.53 2.29 -3.98
C GLN A 151 -10.72 1.92 -4.85
N ASP A 152 -11.90 1.88 -4.25
CA ASP A 152 -13.13 1.49 -4.91
C ASP A 152 -13.74 2.67 -5.68
N GLY A 153 -13.29 3.90 -5.40
CA GLY A 153 -13.83 5.11 -6.01
C GLY A 153 -15.36 5.17 -5.88
N LEU A 154 -15.99 5.79 -6.88
CA LEU A 154 -17.45 5.83 -7.02
C LEU A 154 -18.09 4.44 -7.25
N ARG A 155 -17.29 3.39 -7.46
CA ARG A 155 -17.74 2.00 -7.59
C ARG A 155 -18.11 1.39 -6.24
N GLY A 156 -17.60 1.94 -5.13
CA GLY A 156 -18.01 1.59 -3.77
C GLY A 156 -19.23 2.36 -3.26
N GLU A 157 -19.53 3.53 -3.84
CA GLU A 157 -20.78 4.28 -3.61
C GLU A 157 -21.95 3.77 -4.44
N MET A 158 -21.68 3.10 -5.56
CA MET A 158 -22.63 2.13 -6.07
C MET A 158 -22.66 0.97 -5.08
N GLU A 159 -23.44 1.15 -4.01
CA GLU A 159 -24.22 0.06 -3.44
C GLU A 159 -24.62 -0.80 -4.65
N PHE A 160 -24.31 -2.09 -4.62
CA PHE A 160 -24.80 -3.01 -5.62
C PHE A 160 -26.33 -2.94 -5.51
N VAL A 161 -26.93 -1.97 -6.17
CA VAL A 161 -28.33 -1.97 -6.53
C VAL A 161 -28.36 -3.16 -7.47
N GLU A 162 -28.66 -4.33 -6.89
CA GLU A 162 -29.03 -5.50 -7.66
C GLU A 162 -29.96 -4.98 -8.74
N ALA A 163 -29.60 -5.19 -10.01
CA ALA A 163 -30.29 -4.56 -11.11
C ALA A 163 -31.79 -4.85 -10.97
N THR A 164 -32.53 -3.86 -10.48
CA THR A 164 -33.92 -4.09 -10.12
C THR A 164 -34.68 -4.21 -11.42
N HIS A 165 -35.25 -5.38 -11.63
CA HIS A 165 -35.96 -5.65 -12.87
C HIS A 165 -37.43 -5.27 -12.71
N LYS A 166 -38.02 -4.73 -13.78
CA LYS A 166 -39.46 -4.45 -13.79
C LYS A 166 -40.24 -5.73 -13.56
N PRO A 167 -41.33 -5.70 -12.77
CA PRO A 167 -42.19 -6.87 -12.59
C PRO A 167 -42.65 -7.39 -13.96
N GLY A 168 -42.39 -8.68 -14.22
CA GLY A 168 -42.68 -9.33 -15.50
C GLY A 168 -41.46 -9.72 -16.34
N THR A 169 -40.24 -9.40 -15.92
CA THR A 169 -39.03 -10.02 -16.52
C THR A 169 -38.91 -11.48 -16.07
N MET A 170 -38.87 -12.41 -17.02
CA MET A 170 -38.60 -13.83 -16.78
C MET A 170 -37.19 -14.17 -17.27
N GLN A 171 -36.58 -15.20 -16.69
CA GLN A 171 -35.26 -15.65 -17.11
C GLN A 171 -35.38 -16.48 -18.40
N LEU A 172 -34.31 -16.54 -19.20
CA LEU A 172 -34.31 -17.32 -20.44
C LEU A 172 -34.55 -18.82 -20.17
N ASP A 173 -34.11 -19.29 -19.00
CA ASP A 173 -34.30 -20.66 -18.51
C ASP A 173 -35.78 -20.98 -18.18
N ASP A 174 -36.63 -19.97 -17.93
CA ASP A 174 -38.06 -20.19 -17.68
C ASP A 174 -38.84 -20.52 -18.97
N PHE A 175 -38.23 -20.32 -20.14
CA PHE A 175 -38.83 -20.60 -21.45
C PHE A 175 -38.49 -22.00 -21.98
N THR A 176 -37.60 -22.73 -21.32
CA THR A 176 -37.16 -24.06 -21.74
C THR A 176 -37.34 -25.06 -20.60
N ASP A 177 -37.94 -26.23 -20.88
CA ASP A 177 -38.12 -27.29 -19.87
C ASP A 177 -36.78 -27.91 -19.39
N GLU A 178 -35.67 -27.56 -20.06
CA GLU A 178 -34.30 -27.99 -19.76
C GLU A 178 -33.46 -26.77 -19.37
N ALA A 179 -32.71 -26.86 -18.27
CA ALA A 179 -31.84 -25.79 -17.81
C ALA A 179 -30.72 -25.56 -18.85
N LEU A 180 -30.63 -24.35 -19.41
CA LEU A 180 -29.67 -24.05 -20.48
C LEU A 180 -28.24 -23.95 -19.92
N THR A 181 -28.09 -23.76 -18.61
CA THR A 181 -26.80 -23.69 -17.92
C THR A 181 -26.74 -24.65 -16.73
N ASP A 182 -25.56 -25.26 -16.48
CA ASP A 182 -25.31 -26.16 -15.34
C ASP A 182 -25.32 -25.44 -13.97
N ARG A 183 -25.69 -24.17 -13.92
CA ARG A 183 -25.74 -23.35 -12.71
C ARG A 183 -27.16 -22.84 -12.52
N ALA A 184 -27.63 -22.87 -11.28
CA ALA A 184 -28.91 -22.24 -10.93
C ALA A 184 -28.84 -20.74 -11.29
N PRO A 185 -29.83 -20.21 -12.01
CA PRO A 185 -29.79 -18.82 -12.42
C PRO A 185 -29.92 -17.89 -11.20
N PRO A 186 -29.28 -16.71 -11.23
CA PRO A 186 -29.30 -15.76 -10.12
C PRO A 186 -30.72 -15.26 -9.86
N ALA A 187 -31.10 -15.10 -8.60
CA ALA A 187 -32.46 -14.65 -8.25
C ALA A 187 -32.72 -13.23 -8.78
N LEU A 188 -33.87 -13.03 -9.43
CA LEU A 188 -34.32 -11.71 -9.86
C LEU A 188 -34.82 -10.93 -8.64
N VAL A 189 -34.33 -9.71 -8.45
CA VAL A 189 -34.85 -8.76 -7.45
C VAL A 189 -35.73 -7.75 -8.18
N PHE A 190 -37.00 -7.70 -7.79
CA PHE A 190 -38.01 -6.83 -8.41
C PHE A 190 -38.11 -5.49 -7.67
N GLU A 191 -38.39 -4.41 -8.39
CA GLU A 191 -38.77 -3.14 -7.77
C GLU A 191 -40.10 -3.35 -7.03
N ASP A 192 -40.10 -3.20 -5.70
CA ASP A 192 -41.33 -3.25 -4.91
C ASP A 192 -42.25 -2.09 -5.34
N GLU A 193 -43.48 -2.42 -5.76
CA GLU A 193 -44.48 -1.47 -6.31
C GLU A 193 -44.99 -0.44 -5.27
N LYS A 194 -44.47 -0.50 -4.05
CA LYS A 194 -44.87 0.36 -2.94
C LYS A 194 -43.62 0.91 -2.26
N PRO A 195 -43.13 2.11 -2.66
CA PRO A 195 -42.15 2.80 -1.85
C PRO A 195 -42.72 2.91 -0.43
N GLU A 196 -41.90 2.63 0.60
CA GLU A 196 -42.30 2.92 1.97
C GLU A 196 -42.79 4.37 2.02
N PRO A 197 -43.94 4.64 2.69
CA PRO A 197 -44.40 6.01 2.81
C PRO A 197 -43.28 6.81 3.45
N MET A 198 -42.71 7.79 2.73
CA MET A 198 -41.78 8.73 3.35
C MET A 198 -42.47 9.30 4.58
N ASP A 199 -41.84 9.14 5.75
CA ASP A 199 -42.26 9.85 6.95
C ASP A 199 -42.38 11.32 6.56
N ALA A 200 -43.58 11.88 6.74
CA ALA A 200 -43.83 13.28 6.42
C ALA A 200 -42.80 14.10 7.18
N PHE A 201 -41.90 14.77 6.44
CA PHE A 201 -40.99 15.73 7.04
C PHE A 201 -41.83 16.65 7.94
N ASP A 202 -41.47 16.74 9.21
CA ASP A 202 -42.10 17.68 10.14
C ASP A 202 -41.94 19.06 9.53
N VAL A 203 -43.01 19.56 8.91
CA VAL A 203 -43.04 20.88 8.29
C VAL A 203 -42.66 21.86 9.38
N ASP A 204 -41.51 22.51 9.21
CA ASP A 204 -41.00 23.42 10.22
C ASP A 204 -42.00 24.57 10.43
N GLU A 205 -41.90 25.24 11.58
CA GLU A 205 -42.83 26.30 11.92
C GLU A 205 -42.78 27.45 10.88
N GLU A 206 -41.67 27.58 10.14
CA GLU A 206 -41.44 28.62 9.14
C GLU A 206 -42.27 28.38 7.87
N ASP A 207 -42.31 27.16 7.34
CA ASP A 207 -43.15 26.77 6.21
C ASP A 207 -44.64 26.91 6.53
N ARG A 208 -45.05 26.62 7.78
CA ARG A 208 -46.44 26.86 8.24
C ARG A 208 -46.81 28.34 8.28
N ILE A 209 -45.86 29.20 8.65
CA ILE A 209 -46.09 30.65 8.70
C ILE A 209 -46.15 31.23 7.28
N ALA A 210 -45.30 30.77 6.36
CA ALA A 210 -45.29 31.22 4.96
C ALA A 210 -46.61 30.94 4.24
N ALA A 211 -47.22 29.76 4.48
CA ALA A 211 -48.54 29.43 3.94
C ALA A 211 -49.65 30.36 4.48
N LEU A 212 -49.60 30.71 5.77
CA LEU A 212 -50.56 31.61 6.41
C LEU A 212 -50.44 33.05 5.91
N GLU A 213 -49.21 33.51 5.62
CA GLU A 213 -48.97 34.85 5.10
C GLU A 213 -49.50 34.99 3.67
N TRP A 214 -49.37 33.95 2.83
CA TRP A 214 -49.96 33.93 1.49
C TRP A 214 -51.48 34.06 1.53
N ASP A 215 -52.15 33.32 2.42
CA ASP A 215 -53.60 33.37 2.60
C ASP A 215 -54.09 34.75 3.09
N ALA A 216 -53.28 35.47 3.87
CA ALA A 216 -53.61 36.80 4.34
C ALA A 216 -53.59 37.86 3.22
N TYR A 217 -52.71 37.69 2.22
CA TYR A 217 -52.63 38.56 1.04
C TYR A 217 -53.77 38.33 0.04
N GLU A 218 -54.42 37.15 0.04
CA GLU A 218 -55.53 36.83 -0.87
C GLU A 218 -56.91 37.26 -0.37
N THR A 219 -57.02 37.89 0.81
CA THR A 219 -58.30 38.45 1.27
C THR A 219 -58.72 39.64 0.38
N PRO A 220 -59.84 39.56 -0.36
CA PRO A 220 -60.17 40.55 -1.39
C PRO A 220 -60.63 41.88 -0.78
N GLN A 221 -59.86 42.95 -1.01
CA GLN A 221 -60.43 44.30 -0.94
C GLN A 221 -61.42 44.47 -2.11
N ASN A 222 -62.69 44.65 -1.77
CA ASN A 222 -63.83 44.88 -2.67
C ASN A 222 -63.62 46.08 -3.63
N PRO A 223 -64.36 46.19 -4.74
CA PRO A 223 -63.84 46.50 -6.07
C PRO A 223 -64.34 47.85 -6.57
N SER A 224 -63.45 48.74 -7.00
CA SER A 224 -63.84 49.82 -7.90
C SER A 224 -62.64 50.31 -8.70
N GLU A 225 -62.89 50.48 -9.99
CA GLU A 225 -62.04 51.12 -11.02
C GLU A 225 -61.00 50.23 -11.74
N HIS A 226 -61.45 49.70 -12.88
CA HIS A 226 -60.85 49.82 -14.23
C HIS A 226 -59.31 49.89 -14.33
N GLN A 227 -58.61 49.04 -15.09
CA GLN A 227 -58.81 48.69 -16.51
C GLN A 227 -57.90 47.50 -16.87
N GLN A 228 -58.45 46.53 -17.60
CA GLN A 228 -57.75 45.51 -18.39
C GLN A 228 -57.70 45.98 -19.86
N PRO A 229 -57.06 45.25 -20.81
CA PRO A 229 -55.98 44.25 -20.72
C PRO A 229 -54.88 44.56 -21.78
N GLU A 230 -53.92 43.65 -22.04
CA GLU A 230 -53.69 43.03 -23.36
C GLU A 230 -52.40 42.17 -23.37
N GLU A 231 -52.59 40.92 -23.84
CA GLU A 231 -51.71 40.13 -24.74
C GLU A 231 -50.32 39.66 -24.26
N SER A 232 -49.84 38.44 -24.52
CA SER A 232 -50.32 37.29 -25.31
C SER A 232 -49.53 36.04 -24.90
N ALA A 233 -50.18 34.88 -24.99
CA ALA A 233 -49.54 33.57 -24.93
C ALA A 233 -49.29 33.03 -26.35
N GLU A 234 -48.43 32.00 -26.41
CA GLU A 234 -48.20 31.00 -27.48
C GLU A 234 -47.10 31.27 -28.54
N PRO A 235 -46.55 30.22 -29.22
CA PRO A 235 -46.29 28.83 -28.83
C PRO A 235 -44.94 28.24 -29.35
N MET A 236 -44.80 26.94 -29.11
CA MET A 236 -43.75 25.98 -29.48
C MET A 236 -43.31 25.95 -30.96
N SER A 237 -42.09 25.44 -31.19
CA SER A 237 -41.70 24.79 -32.44
C SER A 237 -40.82 23.55 -32.17
N GLU A 238 -41.40 22.37 -32.37
CA GLU A 238 -40.65 21.13 -32.66
C GLU A 238 -40.08 21.20 -34.08
N THR A 239 -38.85 20.74 -34.28
CA THR A 239 -38.46 20.01 -35.51
C THR A 239 -37.33 19.03 -35.19
N SER A 240 -37.65 17.77 -35.41
CA SER A 240 -36.74 16.62 -35.50
C SER A 240 -35.83 16.73 -36.72
N VAL A 241 -34.52 16.50 -36.57
CA VAL A 241 -33.69 15.85 -37.59
C VAL A 241 -32.56 15.04 -36.94
N GLN A 242 -32.37 13.84 -37.49
CA GLN A 242 -31.54 12.71 -37.05
C GLN A 242 -30.02 12.87 -37.32
N PRO A 243 -29.17 11.91 -36.88
CA PRO A 243 -27.77 12.13 -36.52
C PRO A 243 -26.81 11.99 -37.71
N THR A 244 -25.69 12.70 -37.64
CA THR A 244 -24.54 12.48 -38.53
C THR A 244 -23.28 12.25 -37.71
N GLU A 245 -22.63 11.15 -38.06
CA GLU A 245 -21.36 10.62 -37.59
C GLU A 245 -20.24 11.68 -37.52
N GLY A 246 -19.45 11.65 -36.45
CA GLY A 246 -18.33 12.59 -36.29
C GLY A 246 -17.48 12.39 -35.05
N ARG A 247 -16.73 11.28 -34.98
CA ARG A 247 -15.44 11.11 -34.29
C ARG A 247 -15.32 11.64 -32.85
N HIS A 248 -15.52 10.73 -31.88
CA HIS A 248 -14.89 10.84 -30.56
C HIS A 248 -13.38 10.58 -30.67
N GLY A 249 -12.57 11.63 -30.60
CA GLY A 249 -11.12 11.53 -30.44
C GLY A 249 -10.77 11.32 -28.98
N ALA A 250 -10.65 10.06 -28.53
CA ALA A 250 -10.07 9.74 -27.21
C ALA A 250 -9.68 8.25 -27.02
N ALA A 251 -9.61 7.43 -28.08
CA ALA A 251 -9.44 5.98 -27.92
C ALA A 251 -8.50 5.34 -28.94
N MET A 252 -7.33 5.94 -29.19
CA MET A 252 -6.40 5.41 -30.18
C MET A 252 -4.93 5.60 -29.77
N GLU A 253 -4.54 5.24 -28.54
CA GLU A 253 -3.11 5.05 -28.18
C GLU A 253 -2.88 3.96 -27.10
N LEU A 254 -3.69 2.91 -27.06
CA LEU A 254 -3.41 1.75 -26.20
C LEU A 254 -3.74 0.44 -26.93
N ALA A 255 -2.92 0.13 -27.94
CA ALA A 255 -2.74 -1.23 -28.41
C ALA A 255 -1.28 -1.65 -28.11
N PRO A 256 -1.05 -2.77 -27.40
CA PRO A 256 0.30 -3.27 -27.20
C PRO A 256 0.84 -3.72 -28.55
N SER A 257 1.98 -3.17 -28.97
CA SER A 257 2.64 -3.60 -30.19
C SER A 257 3.06 -5.07 -30.05
N ALA A 258 2.61 -5.87 -31.01
CA ALA A 258 2.97 -7.26 -31.15
C ALA A 258 4.46 -7.37 -31.53
N ASN A 259 5.30 -7.62 -30.54
CA ASN A 259 6.56 -8.37 -30.64
C ASN A 259 6.97 -8.81 -29.23
N ALA A 260 6.26 -9.82 -28.73
CA ALA A 260 6.72 -10.60 -27.59
C ALA A 260 7.84 -11.54 -28.07
N THR A 261 9.07 -11.26 -27.66
CA THR A 261 10.11 -12.29 -27.52
C THR A 261 10.48 -12.34 -26.05
N ILE A 262 9.84 -13.26 -25.34
CA ILE A 262 10.26 -13.73 -24.04
C ILE A 262 11.37 -14.75 -24.31
N THR A 263 12.58 -14.49 -23.81
CA THR A 263 13.63 -15.51 -23.68
C THR A 263 14.01 -15.57 -22.22
N ASP A 264 13.58 -16.67 -21.62
CA ASP A 264 13.98 -17.23 -20.35
C ASP A 264 15.43 -17.72 -20.50
N ASP A 265 16.37 -17.06 -19.83
CA ASP A 265 17.76 -17.54 -19.72
C ASP A 265 18.35 -17.07 -18.37
N TRP A 266 17.94 -17.74 -17.28
CA TRP A 266 18.47 -17.56 -15.91
C TRP A 266 19.05 -18.86 -15.36
N MET A 267 19.86 -19.54 -16.18
CA MET A 267 20.83 -20.54 -15.74
C MET A 267 22.17 -20.26 -16.43
N ASN A 268 22.98 -19.38 -15.85
CA ASN A 268 24.43 -19.43 -16.00
C ASN A 268 25.11 -18.77 -14.80
N GLU A 269 25.67 -19.62 -13.93
CA GLU A 269 26.88 -19.29 -13.19
C GLU A 269 28.00 -19.14 -14.22
N ASP A 270 28.54 -17.93 -14.40
CA ASP A 270 29.96 -17.69 -14.65
C ASP A 270 30.24 -16.17 -14.65
N GLU A 271 31.43 -15.83 -14.18
CA GLU A 271 31.95 -14.47 -13.97
C GLU A 271 31.72 -13.51 -15.15
N SER A 272 31.21 -12.30 -14.88
CA SER A 272 31.38 -11.14 -15.76
C SER A 272 32.23 -10.07 -15.07
N VAL A 273 33.46 -9.99 -15.55
CA VAL A 273 34.39 -8.88 -15.36
C VAL A 273 33.72 -7.64 -15.94
N THR A 274 33.24 -6.71 -15.11
CA THR A 274 32.85 -5.38 -15.60
C THR A 274 34.09 -4.56 -15.86
N GLU A 275 34.32 -4.30 -17.14
CA GLU A 275 35.36 -3.44 -17.70
C GLU A 275 35.34 -2.06 -17.03
N ALA A 276 36.52 -1.47 -16.88
CA ALA A 276 36.69 -0.16 -16.26
C ALA A 276 36.12 0.94 -17.18
N GLU A 277 34.89 1.38 -16.90
CA GLU A 277 34.31 2.55 -17.55
C GLU A 277 35.09 3.82 -17.17
N SER A 278 35.53 4.56 -18.19
CA SER A 278 36.30 5.79 -18.09
C SER A 278 35.45 6.94 -17.51
N LYS A 279 35.48 7.11 -16.18
CA LYS A 279 34.77 8.21 -15.50
C LYS A 279 35.48 9.55 -15.68
N ILE A 280 34.74 10.58 -16.11
CA ILE A 280 35.23 11.94 -16.35
C ILE A 280 34.78 12.86 -15.20
N ARG A 281 35.69 13.73 -14.74
CA ARG A 281 35.37 14.77 -13.76
C ARG A 281 34.79 16.00 -14.46
N ILE A 282 33.56 16.36 -14.12
CA ILE A 282 32.91 17.56 -14.65
C ILE A 282 32.57 18.55 -13.54
N ARG A 283 32.66 19.84 -13.82
CA ARG A 283 32.19 20.92 -12.94
C ARG A 283 30.89 21.48 -13.50
N ILE A 284 29.85 21.54 -12.68
CA ILE A 284 28.53 22.03 -13.09
C ILE A 284 28.53 23.58 -13.08
N LEU A 285 28.09 24.20 -14.17
CA LEU A 285 27.98 25.65 -14.30
C LEU A 285 26.57 26.16 -13.95
N GLN A 286 25.52 25.38 -14.23
CA GLN A 286 24.13 25.75 -13.98
C GLN A 286 23.47 24.75 -13.03
N SER A 287 22.82 25.25 -11.98
CA SER A 287 22.11 24.41 -11.01
C SER A 287 20.80 23.89 -11.61
N PHE A 288 20.56 22.59 -11.46
CA PHE A 288 19.25 21.99 -11.71
C PHE A 288 18.55 21.72 -10.38
N GLU A 289 17.26 22.07 -10.31
CA GLU A 289 16.42 21.84 -9.12
C GLU A 289 15.85 20.41 -9.09
N ASP A 290 15.84 19.71 -10.24
CA ASP A 290 15.36 18.34 -10.36
C ASP A 290 16.50 17.31 -10.28
N PRO A 291 16.36 16.22 -9.50
CA PRO A 291 17.37 15.18 -9.40
C PRO A 291 17.49 14.39 -10.71
N ILE A 292 18.69 14.31 -11.27
CA ILE A 292 18.96 13.53 -12.49
C ILE A 292 19.44 12.14 -12.09
N ALA A 293 18.78 11.10 -12.63
CA ALA A 293 19.19 9.72 -12.43
C ALA A 293 20.43 9.40 -13.28
N THR A 294 21.50 8.96 -12.64
CA THR A 294 22.72 8.47 -13.30
C THR A 294 22.57 7.00 -13.71
N ALA A 295 23.37 6.52 -14.65
CA ALA A 295 23.38 5.13 -15.11
C ALA A 295 23.62 4.10 -13.97
N ASP A 296 24.24 4.52 -12.87
CA ASP A 296 24.42 3.74 -11.63
C ASP A 296 23.17 3.72 -10.71
N GLY A 297 22.05 4.28 -11.17
CA GLY A 297 20.79 4.35 -10.41
C GLY A 297 20.80 5.35 -9.24
N SER A 298 21.82 6.22 -9.15
CA SER A 298 21.90 7.27 -8.14
C SER A 298 21.27 8.58 -8.63
N GLU A 299 20.38 9.15 -7.81
CA GLU A 299 19.80 10.47 -8.02
C GLU A 299 20.79 11.55 -7.58
N LEU A 300 21.28 12.34 -8.55
CA LEU A 300 22.25 13.41 -8.31
C LEU A 300 21.59 14.77 -8.48
N LEU A 301 21.66 15.58 -7.41
CA LEU A 301 21.22 16.97 -7.40
C LEU A 301 22.40 17.85 -7.84
N LEU A 302 22.33 18.36 -9.07
CA LEU A 302 23.41 19.16 -9.64
C LEU A 302 23.30 20.62 -9.17
N LYS A 303 24.10 21.01 -8.19
CA LYS A 303 24.25 22.42 -7.79
C LYS A 303 25.39 23.09 -8.55
N ALA A 304 25.19 24.36 -8.92
CA ALA A 304 26.19 25.14 -9.63
C ALA A 304 27.48 25.25 -8.78
N GLY A 305 28.61 24.86 -9.37
CA GLY A 305 29.92 24.84 -8.73
C GLY A 305 30.39 23.48 -8.21
N ASP A 306 29.52 22.46 -8.16
CA ASP A 306 29.88 21.13 -7.67
C ASP A 306 30.61 20.30 -8.73
N VAL A 307 31.56 19.47 -8.27
CA VAL A 307 32.37 18.58 -9.12
C VAL A 307 31.86 17.15 -8.98
N HIS A 308 31.44 16.56 -10.10
CA HIS A 308 30.90 15.20 -10.18
C HIS A 308 31.76 14.31 -11.09
N ASN A 309 31.91 13.04 -10.72
CA ASN A 309 32.57 12.04 -11.54
C ASN A 309 31.48 11.19 -12.20
N LEU A 310 31.22 11.43 -13.48
CA LEU A 310 30.16 10.76 -14.25
C LEU A 310 30.77 9.98 -15.41
N ASP A 311 29.95 9.11 -16.00
CA ASP A 311 30.34 8.32 -17.16
C ASP A 311 30.50 9.21 -18.41
N GLU A 312 31.33 8.78 -19.36
CA GLU A 312 31.74 9.55 -20.53
C GLU A 312 30.55 10.04 -21.38
N THR A 313 29.50 9.23 -21.51
CA THR A 313 28.28 9.56 -22.27
C THR A 313 27.47 10.66 -21.61
N MET A 314 27.32 10.63 -20.27
CA MET A 314 26.60 11.65 -19.53
C MET A 314 27.42 12.94 -19.41
N ALA A 315 28.73 12.81 -19.20
CA ALA A 315 29.64 13.94 -19.14
C ALA A 315 29.68 14.73 -20.47
N THR A 316 29.74 14.04 -21.61
CA THR A 316 29.70 14.67 -22.94
C THR A 316 28.36 15.36 -23.20
N TRP A 317 27.23 14.74 -22.85
CA TRP A 317 25.91 15.37 -22.96
C TRP A 317 25.78 16.65 -22.11
N LEU A 318 26.30 16.65 -20.88
CA LEU A 318 26.30 17.83 -20.00
C LEU A 318 27.22 18.96 -20.50
N ILE A 319 28.31 18.60 -21.20
CA ILE A 319 29.22 19.57 -21.83
C ILE A 319 28.59 20.16 -23.11
N GLU A 320 28.00 19.33 -23.96
CA GLU A 320 27.35 19.77 -25.20
C GLU A 320 26.11 20.63 -24.93
N SER A 321 25.35 20.33 -23.87
CA SER A 321 24.23 21.16 -23.42
C SER A 321 24.67 22.49 -22.80
N GLY A 322 25.99 22.72 -22.59
CA GLY A 322 26.54 23.93 -21.99
C GLY A 322 26.32 24.02 -20.48
N THR A 323 25.88 22.92 -19.84
CA THR A 323 25.55 22.90 -18.42
C THR A 323 26.75 22.58 -17.53
N ALA A 324 27.77 21.91 -18.06
CA ALA A 324 28.98 21.55 -17.35
C ALA A 324 30.24 21.81 -18.18
N GLU A 325 31.37 22.01 -17.50
CA GLU A 325 32.69 22.13 -18.13
C GLU A 325 33.58 20.94 -17.72
N ALA A 326 34.37 20.43 -18.66
CA ALA A 326 35.37 19.40 -18.37
C ALA A 326 36.45 19.97 -17.44
N ALA A 327 36.58 19.41 -16.24
CA ALA A 327 37.64 19.78 -15.32
C ALA A 327 38.85 18.85 -15.56
N PRO A 328 40.05 19.38 -15.86
CA PRO A 328 41.24 18.55 -15.94
C PRO A 328 41.60 17.99 -14.55
N LEU A 329 42.26 16.83 -14.56
CA LEU A 329 42.63 16.00 -13.40
C LEU A 329 43.27 16.75 -12.23
#